data_AF-S3BVY3-F1
#
_entry.id   AF-S3BVY3-F1
#
_cell.length_a   1.000
_cell.length_b   1.000
_cell.length_c   1.000
_cell.angle_alpha   90.00
_cell.angle_beta   90.00
_cell.angle_gamma   90.00
#
_symmetry.space_group_name_H-M   'P 1'
#
loop_
_entity.id
_entity.type
_entity.pdbx_description
1 polymer ?
#
loop_
_entity_poly.entity_id
_entity_poly.type
_entity_poly.pdbx_seq_one_letter_code
_entity_poly.pdbx_strand_id
1 'polypeptide(L)'
;MRIPFLLLILILFVIKSCKSEVKDPTDREMINHFNKCKTDFEMIKQIIADDTISAFEYPPVLFEGKYKNIKDSIYFNQLNIDKKRELDSLLQNVQCSGIFVLSNNEIRFNYYSYGGIGWGIDKNFIYTKRNFKEINDVEICPPEIDMSERRYNSMKNCYLVKELGNNWYIELNYDR
;
A
#
# COMPACT_ATOMS: atom_id res chain seq x y z
N MET A 1 -32.92 -22.50 55.78
CA MET A 1 -31.55 -22.30 55.26
C MET A 1 -31.54 -22.84 53.84
N ARG A 2 -31.72 -22.08 52.74
CA ARG A 2 -30.98 -20.90 52.25
C ARG A 2 -29.47 -21.13 52.18
N ILE A 3 -29.04 -21.83 51.14
CA ILE A 3 -27.72 -21.66 50.50
C ILE A 3 -28.03 -21.51 49.00
N PRO A 4 -27.64 -20.41 48.35
CA PRO A 4 -28.11 -20.06 47.02
C PRO A 4 -27.35 -20.89 45.96
N PHE A 5 -28.09 -21.59 45.09
CA PHE A 5 -27.56 -22.16 43.85
C PHE A 5 -27.22 -21.09 42.79
N LEU A 6 -27.26 -19.81 43.19
CA LEU A 6 -27.04 -18.62 42.38
C LEU A 6 -25.60 -18.12 42.40
N LEU A 7 -24.66 -18.85 43.04
CA LEU A 7 -23.28 -18.38 43.24
C LEU A 7 -22.20 -19.28 42.65
N LEU A 8 -22.56 -20.26 41.81
CA LEU A 8 -21.59 -21.15 41.18
C LEU A 8 -21.99 -21.48 39.74
N ILE A 9 -21.72 -20.54 38.84
CA ILE A 9 -21.14 -20.69 37.49
C ILE A 9 -21.14 -19.26 36.92
N LEU A 10 -20.43 -18.40 37.66
CA LEU A 10 -19.92 -17.14 37.19
C LEU A 10 -18.72 -17.50 36.29
N ILE A 11 -18.64 -16.86 35.13
CA ILE A 11 -17.43 -16.76 34.30
C ILE A 11 -17.13 -18.00 33.43
N LEU A 12 -17.98 -18.23 32.42
CA LEU A 12 -17.48 -18.56 31.08
C LEU A 12 -17.45 -17.28 30.24
N PHE A 13 -16.82 -16.21 30.77
CA PHE A 13 -16.25 -15.23 29.86
C PHE A 13 -15.06 -15.92 29.23
N VAL A 14 -15.29 -16.49 28.04
CA VAL A 14 -14.21 -16.76 27.11
C VAL A 14 -13.50 -15.43 26.95
N ILE A 15 -12.39 -15.25 27.66
CA ILE A 15 -11.43 -14.22 27.35
C ILE A 15 -10.89 -14.67 26.00
N LYS A 16 -11.62 -14.36 24.92
CA LYS A 16 -10.95 -14.13 23.64
C LYS A 16 -9.92 -13.10 24.02
N SER A 17 -8.66 -13.54 24.12
CA SER A 17 -7.54 -12.63 24.15
C SER A 17 -7.83 -11.64 23.02
N CYS A 18 -8.23 -10.42 23.36
CA CYS A 18 -8.29 -9.33 22.42
C CYS A 18 -6.83 -9.07 22.06
N LYS A 19 -6.27 -9.96 21.24
CA LYS A 19 -5.13 -9.62 20.42
C LYS A 19 -5.64 -8.45 19.61
N SER A 20 -5.10 -7.28 19.91
CA SER A 20 -5.38 -6.09 19.13
C SER A 20 -5.15 -6.47 17.67
N GLU A 21 -6.22 -6.45 16.90
CA GLU A 21 -6.21 -6.88 15.51
C GLU A 21 -5.31 -5.92 14.72
N VAL A 22 -4.45 -6.49 13.89
CA VAL A 22 -3.67 -5.75 12.90
C VAL A 22 -4.69 -5.16 11.92
N LYS A 23 -4.80 -3.83 11.88
CA LYS A 23 -5.83 -3.13 11.08
C LYS A 23 -5.41 -2.86 9.64
N ASP A 24 -4.12 -2.95 9.35
CA ASP A 24 -3.53 -2.84 8.03
C ASP A 24 -3.65 -4.17 7.25
N PRO A 25 -3.82 -4.14 5.92
CA PRO A 25 -4.00 -5.34 5.09
C PRO A 25 -2.85 -6.33 5.29
N THR A 26 -3.16 -7.61 5.40
CA THR A 26 -2.16 -8.69 5.42
C THR A 26 -1.49 -8.84 4.06
N ASP A 27 -0.29 -9.42 4.03
CA ASP A 27 0.41 -9.74 2.79
C ASP A 27 -0.44 -10.66 1.91
N ARG A 28 -1.14 -11.63 2.52
CA ARG A 28 -2.02 -12.56 1.81
C ARG A 28 -3.19 -11.84 1.13
N GLU A 29 -3.82 -10.88 1.80
CA GLU A 29 -4.90 -10.09 1.20
C GLU A 29 -4.39 -9.28 0.01
N MET A 30 -3.23 -8.62 0.15
CA MET A 30 -2.62 -7.86 -0.93
C MET A 30 -2.17 -8.73 -2.10
N ILE A 31 -1.57 -9.90 -1.85
CA ILE A 31 -1.20 -10.87 -2.90
C ILE A 31 -2.44 -11.34 -3.66
N ASN A 32 -3.51 -11.70 -2.95
CA ASN A 32 -4.76 -12.12 -3.57
C ASN A 32 -5.38 -11.00 -4.41
N HIS A 33 -5.37 -9.77 -3.90
CA HIS A 33 -5.85 -8.59 -4.61
C HIS A 33 -5.03 -8.31 -5.87
N PHE A 34 -3.70 -8.31 -5.76
CA PHE A 34 -2.80 -8.12 -6.90
C PHE A 34 -3.06 -9.15 -7.99
N ASN A 35 -3.16 -10.43 -7.63
CA ASN A 35 -3.43 -11.49 -8.60
C ASN A 35 -4.80 -11.34 -9.26
N LYS A 36 -5.83 -10.91 -8.52
CA LYS A 36 -7.17 -10.64 -9.05
C LYS A 36 -7.18 -9.47 -10.05
N CYS A 37 -6.43 -8.41 -9.76
CA CYS A 37 -6.39 -7.18 -10.55
C CYS A 37 -5.14 -7.06 -11.43
N LYS A 38 -4.42 -8.18 -11.66
CA LYS A 38 -3.10 -8.16 -12.29
C LYS A 38 -3.09 -7.49 -13.66
N THR A 39 -4.10 -7.77 -14.48
CA THR A 39 -4.23 -7.15 -15.81
C THR A 39 -4.30 -5.63 -15.72
N ASP A 40 -5.07 -5.10 -14.77
CA ASP A 40 -5.22 -3.64 -14.60
C ASP A 40 -3.93 -2.99 -14.10
N PHE A 41 -3.20 -3.64 -13.17
CA PHE A 41 -1.87 -3.18 -12.75
C PHE A 41 -0.88 -3.12 -13.92
N GLU A 42 -0.86 -4.15 -14.77
CA GLU A 42 -0.01 -4.20 -15.96
C GLU A 42 -0.40 -3.16 -17.01
N MET A 43 -1.70 -2.89 -17.18
CA MET A 43 -2.19 -1.83 -18.08
C MET A 43 -1.77 -0.46 -17.59
N ILE A 44 -1.92 -0.14 -16.29
CA ILE A 44 -1.42 1.12 -15.73
C ILE A 44 0.09 1.23 -15.98
N LYS A 45 0.86 0.18 -15.67
CA LYS A 45 2.31 0.16 -15.91
C LYS A 45 2.65 0.47 -17.38
N GLN A 46 1.92 -0.12 -18.32
CA GLN A 46 2.14 0.10 -19.75
C GLN A 46 1.83 1.54 -20.17
N ILE A 47 0.70 2.09 -19.71
CA ILE A 47 0.31 3.49 -19.98
C ILE A 47 1.40 4.46 -19.54
N ILE A 48 2.00 4.22 -18.37
CA ILE A 48 3.07 5.06 -17.81
C ILE A 48 4.40 4.82 -18.54
N ALA A 49 4.68 3.60 -18.96
CA ALA A 49 5.90 3.30 -19.74
C ALA A 49 5.91 4.00 -21.10
N ASP A 50 4.74 4.17 -21.72
CA ASP A 50 4.54 4.84 -23.00
C ASP A 50 4.53 6.38 -22.90
N ASP A 51 4.56 6.92 -21.68
CA ASP A 51 4.66 8.37 -21.46
C ASP A 51 6.09 8.90 -21.57
N THR A 52 6.19 10.13 -22.06
CA THR A 52 7.45 10.89 -22.12
C THR A 52 7.78 11.63 -20.83
N ILE A 53 6.85 11.68 -19.88
CA ILE A 53 7.00 12.38 -18.60
C ILE A 53 7.17 11.36 -17.48
N SER A 54 8.08 11.66 -16.56
CA SER A 54 8.33 10.88 -15.34
C SER A 54 8.46 11.81 -14.14
N ALA A 55 8.41 11.27 -12.93
CA ALA A 55 8.41 12.00 -11.66
C ALA A 55 7.14 12.86 -11.47
N PHE A 56 5.98 12.20 -11.40
CA PHE A 56 4.67 12.82 -11.17
C PHE A 56 3.77 11.97 -10.26
N GLU A 57 2.75 12.60 -9.69
CA GLU A 57 1.66 11.95 -8.94
C GLU A 57 0.37 11.96 -9.77
N TYR A 58 -0.40 10.87 -9.72
CA TYR A 58 -1.73 10.79 -10.35
C TYR A 58 -2.75 10.08 -9.43
N PRO A 59 -3.92 10.68 -9.14
CA PRO A 59 -4.31 12.05 -9.48
C PRO A 59 -3.37 13.10 -8.85
N PRO A 60 -3.27 14.31 -9.44
CA PRO A 60 -2.36 15.33 -8.92
C PRO A 60 -2.83 15.83 -7.54
N VAL A 61 -1.89 15.97 -6.61
CA VAL A 61 -2.16 16.60 -5.32
C VAL A 61 -2.07 18.11 -5.46
N LEU A 62 -3.15 18.81 -5.08
CA LEU A 62 -3.22 20.27 -5.10
C LEU A 62 -3.04 20.83 -3.70
N PHE A 63 -2.15 21.81 -3.55
CA PHE A 63 -1.99 22.61 -2.34
C PHE A 63 -2.42 24.06 -2.65
N GLU A 64 -3.45 24.55 -1.96
CA GLU A 64 -4.03 25.88 -2.19
C GLU A 64 -4.41 26.12 -3.67
N GLY A 65 -4.94 25.09 -4.34
CA GLY A 65 -5.34 25.15 -5.74
C GLY A 65 -4.19 25.10 -6.75
N LYS A 66 -2.95 24.89 -6.31
CA LYS A 66 -1.77 24.75 -7.17
C LYS A 66 -1.23 23.33 -7.12
N TYR A 67 -0.66 22.89 -8.24
CA TYR A 67 0.08 21.62 -8.28
C TYR A 67 1.22 21.64 -7.27
N LYS A 68 1.37 20.55 -6.53
CA LYS A 68 2.49 20.36 -5.59
C LYS A 68 3.84 20.47 -6.29
N ASN A 69 3.95 20.01 -7.53
CA ASN A 69 5.16 20.14 -8.33
C ASN A 69 4.88 20.50 -9.81
N ILE A 70 5.89 21.02 -10.51
CA ILE A 70 5.79 21.46 -11.91
C ILE A 70 5.49 20.28 -12.85
N LYS A 71 6.03 19.09 -12.57
CA LYS A 71 5.86 17.91 -13.42
C LYS A 71 4.43 17.37 -13.39
N ASP A 72 3.76 17.39 -12.24
CA ASP A 72 2.33 17.08 -12.13
C ASP A 72 1.52 18.00 -13.04
N SER A 73 1.85 19.30 -13.04
CA SER A 73 1.18 20.27 -13.91
C SER A 73 1.39 19.96 -15.38
N ILE A 74 2.63 19.67 -15.80
CA ILE A 74 2.95 19.34 -17.20
C ILE A 74 2.22 18.06 -17.61
N TYR A 75 2.30 17.01 -16.80
CA TYR A 75 1.66 15.73 -17.09
C TYR A 75 0.15 15.90 -17.23
N PHE A 76 -0.50 16.53 -16.25
CA PHE A 76 -1.94 16.69 -16.24
C PHE A 76 -2.45 17.59 -17.38
N ASN A 77 -1.68 18.62 -17.77
CA ASN A 77 -2.03 19.48 -18.91
C ASN A 77 -1.88 18.79 -20.27
N GLN A 78 -1.03 17.76 -20.37
CA GLN A 78 -0.84 16.97 -21.60
C GLN A 78 -1.72 15.72 -21.65
N LEU A 79 -2.27 15.31 -20.52
CA LEU A 79 -3.12 14.14 -20.42
C LEU A 79 -4.43 14.37 -21.17
N ASN A 80 -4.61 13.65 -22.28
CA ASN A 80 -5.87 13.69 -23.01
C ASN A 80 -7.01 13.06 -22.18
N ILE A 81 -8.25 13.43 -22.49
CA ILE A 81 -9.43 13.05 -21.70
C ILE A 81 -9.67 11.54 -21.67
N ASP A 82 -9.34 10.83 -22.75
CA ASP A 82 -9.58 9.39 -22.84
C ASP A 82 -8.59 8.62 -21.97
N LYS A 83 -7.30 8.98 -22.04
CA LYS A 83 -6.25 8.43 -21.17
C LYS A 83 -6.51 8.74 -19.70
N LYS A 84 -7.01 9.94 -19.40
CA LYS A 84 -7.44 10.30 -18.03
C LYS A 84 -8.54 9.36 -17.54
N ARG A 85 -9.60 9.17 -18.33
CA ARG A 85 -10.72 8.27 -17.99
C ARG A 85 -10.26 6.83 -17.82
N GLU A 86 -9.36 6.37 -18.68
CA GLU A 86 -8.77 5.04 -18.59
C GLU A 86 -7.98 4.86 -17.29
N LEU A 87 -7.07 5.79 -16.97
CA LEU A 87 -6.32 5.77 -15.70
C LEU A 87 -7.24 5.84 -14.47
N ASP A 88 -8.25 6.72 -14.48
CA ASP A 88 -9.24 6.83 -13.39
C ASP A 88 -9.99 5.50 -13.19
N SER A 89 -10.44 4.87 -14.27
CA SER A 89 -11.14 3.58 -14.22
C SER A 89 -10.21 2.46 -13.73
N LEU A 90 -8.97 2.40 -14.21
CA LEU A 90 -8.00 1.39 -13.80
C LEU A 90 -7.65 1.54 -12.32
N LEU A 91 -7.41 2.76 -11.84
CA LEU A 91 -7.14 3.03 -10.42
C LEU A 91 -8.32 2.64 -9.52
N GLN A 92 -9.55 2.91 -9.97
CA GLN A 92 -10.74 2.47 -9.27
C GLN A 92 -10.81 0.94 -9.18
N ASN A 93 -10.48 0.22 -10.27
CA ASN A 93 -10.49 -1.24 -10.30
C ASN A 93 -9.43 -1.87 -9.39
N VAL A 94 -8.21 -1.33 -9.39
CA VAL A 94 -7.13 -1.79 -8.49
C VAL A 94 -7.29 -1.26 -7.07
N GLN A 95 -8.29 -0.41 -6.82
CA GLN A 95 -8.61 0.17 -5.51
C GLN A 95 -7.43 0.91 -4.86
N CYS A 96 -6.58 1.53 -5.68
CA CYS A 96 -5.49 2.37 -5.21
C CYS A 96 -5.92 3.84 -5.25
N SER A 97 -5.57 4.62 -4.23
CA SER A 97 -5.93 6.04 -4.15
C SER A 97 -5.18 6.90 -5.17
N GLY A 98 -4.07 6.39 -5.69
CA GLY A 98 -3.27 7.01 -6.73
C GLY A 98 -1.98 6.25 -6.98
N ILE A 99 -1.15 6.83 -7.84
CA ILE A 99 0.19 6.39 -8.16
C ILE A 99 1.20 7.52 -7.99
N PHE A 100 2.41 7.14 -7.60
CA PHE A 100 3.59 7.98 -7.67
C PHE A 100 4.58 7.36 -8.64
N VAL A 101 4.84 8.06 -9.74
CA VAL A 101 5.75 7.63 -10.80
C VAL A 101 7.08 8.31 -10.58
N LEU A 102 8.10 7.62 -10.06
CA LEU A 102 9.44 8.20 -9.93
C LEU A 102 10.18 8.18 -11.28
N SER A 103 10.01 7.09 -12.03
CA SER A 103 10.53 6.90 -13.38
C SER A 103 9.63 5.93 -14.16
N ASN A 104 9.83 5.79 -15.47
CA ASN A 104 9.10 4.81 -16.29
C ASN A 104 9.35 3.36 -15.84
N ASN A 105 10.34 3.12 -14.97
CA ASN A 105 10.64 1.81 -14.39
C ASN A 105 10.47 1.78 -12.87
N GLU A 106 9.80 2.75 -12.27
CA GLU A 106 9.56 2.82 -10.83
C GLU A 106 8.23 3.53 -10.55
N ILE A 107 7.19 2.72 -10.28
CA ILE A 107 5.82 3.16 -10.04
C ILE A 107 5.37 2.60 -8.70
N ARG A 108 4.92 3.46 -7.81
CA ARG A 108 4.30 3.11 -6.53
C ARG A 108 2.79 3.32 -6.63
N PHE A 109 2.01 2.33 -6.19
CA PHE A 109 0.56 2.35 -6.16
C PHE A 109 0.10 2.43 -4.72
N ASN A 110 -0.56 3.53 -4.37
CA ASN A 110 -0.97 3.83 -3.00
C ASN A 110 -2.20 2.99 -2.64
N TYR A 111 -1.99 1.85 -1.98
CA TYR A 111 -3.05 0.89 -1.69
C TYR A 111 -3.67 1.11 -0.31
N TYR A 112 -2.82 1.28 0.71
CA TYR A 112 -3.26 1.53 2.07
C TYR A 112 -2.37 2.57 2.72
N SER A 113 -2.99 3.54 3.38
CA SER A 113 -2.30 4.53 4.21
C SER A 113 -3.13 4.79 5.45
N TYR A 114 -2.48 4.82 6.61
CA TYR A 114 -3.11 5.18 7.88
C TYR A 114 -2.10 5.87 8.78
N GLY A 115 -2.45 7.05 9.28
CA GLY A 115 -1.49 7.85 10.04
C GLY A 115 -1.96 9.26 10.33
N GLY A 116 -1.10 10.01 11.00
CA GLY A 116 -1.24 11.43 11.27
C GLY A 116 0.12 12.13 11.22
N ILE A 117 0.17 13.34 11.78
CA ILE A 117 1.43 14.09 11.86
C ILE A 117 2.39 13.34 12.78
N GLY A 118 3.56 12.98 12.24
CA GLY A 118 4.63 12.33 12.98
C GLY A 118 4.48 10.82 13.15
N TRP A 119 3.46 10.17 12.57
CA TRP A 119 3.41 8.71 12.50
C TRP A 119 2.52 8.25 11.35
N GLY A 120 2.89 7.18 10.67
CA GLY A 120 2.09 6.66 9.58
C GLY A 120 2.56 5.31 9.11
N ILE A 121 1.63 4.54 8.59
CA ILE A 121 1.90 3.32 7.85
C ILE A 121 1.36 3.49 6.44
N ASP A 122 2.23 3.18 5.48
CA ASP A 122 1.86 2.98 4.10
C ASP A 122 2.14 1.53 3.71
N LYS A 123 1.19 0.92 3.00
CA LYS A 123 1.35 -0.40 2.42
C LYS A 123 0.91 -0.36 0.97
N ASN A 124 1.85 -0.52 0.05
CA ASN A 124 1.69 -0.17 -1.35
C ASN A 124 2.15 -1.31 -2.27
N PHE A 125 1.69 -1.29 -3.51
CA PHE A 125 2.32 -2.09 -4.57
C PHE A 125 3.39 -1.25 -5.27
N ILE A 126 4.49 -1.89 -5.66
CA ILE A 126 5.54 -1.23 -6.44
C ILE A 126 5.84 -2.09 -7.66
N TYR A 127 5.92 -1.45 -8.82
CA TYR A 127 6.68 -1.96 -9.94
C TYR A 127 8.03 -1.26 -9.99
N THR A 128 9.13 -2.01 -9.88
CA THR A 128 10.48 -1.43 -10.03
C THR A 128 11.50 -2.41 -10.57
N LYS A 129 12.33 -1.94 -11.52
CA LYS A 129 13.50 -2.71 -11.99
C LYS A 129 14.71 -2.62 -11.05
N ARG A 130 14.60 -1.87 -9.95
CA ARG A 130 15.68 -1.75 -8.96
C ARG A 130 15.83 -3.05 -8.19
N ASN A 131 17.08 -3.37 -7.85
CA ASN A 131 17.38 -4.51 -7.00
C ASN A 131 17.33 -4.08 -5.53
N PHE A 132 16.27 -4.46 -4.81
CA PHE A 132 16.13 -4.14 -3.38
C PHE A 132 17.24 -4.73 -2.51
N LYS A 133 17.96 -5.77 -2.98
CA LYS A 133 19.12 -6.34 -2.25
C LYS A 133 20.31 -5.38 -2.15
N GLU A 134 20.33 -4.35 -2.98
CA GLU A 134 21.40 -3.34 -3.01
C GLU A 134 21.04 -2.06 -2.22
N ILE A 135 19.89 -2.05 -1.55
CA ILE A 135 19.40 -0.87 -0.80
C ILE A 135 19.53 -1.13 0.70
N ASN A 136 20.40 -0.35 1.36
CA ASN A 136 20.80 -0.58 2.75
C ASN A 136 19.65 -0.41 3.77
N ASP A 137 18.67 0.43 3.48
CA ASP A 137 17.57 0.76 4.41
C ASP A 137 16.29 -0.04 4.14
N VAL A 138 16.36 -1.06 3.28
CA VAL A 138 15.22 -1.92 2.93
C VAL A 138 15.48 -3.33 3.46
N GLU A 139 14.51 -3.87 4.18
CA GLU A 139 14.52 -5.27 4.56
C GLU A 139 13.57 -6.09 3.67
N ILE A 140 14.13 -7.11 3.00
CA ILE A 140 13.32 -8.09 2.28
C ILE A 140 12.70 -9.05 3.30
N CYS A 141 11.39 -8.98 3.46
CA CYS A 141 10.65 -9.80 4.41
C CYS A 141 10.56 -11.25 3.91
N PRO A 142 10.88 -12.26 4.74
CA PRO A 142 10.72 -13.65 4.36
C PRO A 142 9.29 -13.99 3.93
N PRO A 143 9.10 -14.93 2.99
CA PRO A 143 7.77 -15.28 2.46
C PRO A 143 6.75 -15.64 3.55
N GLU A 144 7.18 -16.38 4.56
CA GLU A 144 6.36 -16.90 5.66
C GLU A 144 5.97 -15.87 6.73
N ILE A 145 6.63 -14.70 6.74
CA ILE A 145 6.38 -13.65 7.74
C ILE A 145 5.49 -12.58 7.15
N ASP A 146 4.33 -12.34 7.75
CA ASP A 146 3.46 -11.23 7.37
C ASP A 146 4.09 -9.89 7.79
N MET A 147 4.26 -8.96 6.84
CA MET A 147 4.91 -7.67 7.12
C MET A 147 4.12 -6.82 8.12
N SER A 148 2.78 -6.89 8.07
CA SER A 148 1.91 -6.12 8.98
C SER A 148 2.02 -6.65 10.40
N GLU A 149 2.01 -7.98 10.58
CA GLU A 149 2.24 -8.61 11.88
C GLU A 149 3.65 -8.31 12.42
N ARG A 150 4.68 -8.41 11.57
CA ARG A 150 6.07 -8.12 11.95
C ARG A 150 6.24 -6.69 12.43
N ARG A 151 5.74 -5.72 11.67
CA ARG A 151 5.72 -4.30 12.04
C ARG A 151 4.94 -4.13 13.35
N TYR A 152 3.74 -4.70 13.46
CA TYR A 152 2.91 -4.60 14.66
C TYR A 152 3.61 -5.13 15.91
N ASN A 153 4.35 -6.23 15.81
CA ASN A 153 5.06 -6.82 16.95
C ASN A 153 6.31 -6.02 17.35
N SER A 154 6.97 -5.34 16.41
CA SER A 154 8.19 -4.57 16.70
C SER A 154 7.90 -3.11 17.10
N MET A 155 6.86 -2.49 16.53
CA MET A 155 6.52 -1.07 16.71
C MET A 155 7.69 -0.09 16.51
N LYS A 156 8.66 -0.49 15.66
CA LYS A 156 9.83 0.30 15.26
C LYS A 156 9.74 0.70 13.80
N ASN A 157 10.37 1.83 13.45
CA ASN A 157 10.42 2.30 12.08
C ASN A 157 11.04 1.22 11.20
N CYS A 158 10.40 0.94 10.08
CA CYS A 158 10.83 -0.12 9.18
C CYS A 158 10.38 0.16 7.75
N TYR A 159 11.22 -0.27 6.82
CA TYR A 159 10.87 -0.38 5.42
C TYR A 159 11.03 -1.85 5.01
N LEU A 160 9.90 -2.53 4.89
CA LEU A 160 9.83 -3.93 4.52
C LEU A 160 9.37 -4.06 3.06
N VAL A 161 9.93 -5.01 2.33
CA VAL A 161 9.46 -5.36 0.98
C VAL A 161 9.24 -6.86 0.84
N LYS A 162 8.25 -7.24 0.03
CA LYS A 162 7.97 -8.64 -0.33
C LYS A 162 7.79 -8.77 -1.83
N GLU A 163 8.50 -9.71 -2.43
CA GLU A 163 8.47 -9.94 -3.87
C GLU A 163 7.18 -10.65 -4.32
N LEU A 164 6.60 -10.17 -5.42
CA LEU A 164 5.46 -10.77 -6.12
C LEU A 164 5.87 -11.42 -7.46
N GLY A 165 7.12 -11.20 -7.87
CA GLY A 165 7.70 -11.65 -9.14
C GLY A 165 7.56 -10.62 -10.27
N ASN A 166 8.31 -10.79 -11.35
CA ASN A 166 8.28 -9.90 -12.53
C ASN A 166 8.47 -8.41 -12.18
N ASN A 167 9.39 -8.09 -11.27
CA ASN A 167 9.66 -6.72 -10.79
C ASN A 167 8.52 -6.08 -9.99
N TRP A 168 7.54 -6.86 -9.54
CA TRP A 168 6.49 -6.41 -8.64
C TRP A 168 6.79 -6.76 -7.19
N TYR A 169 6.42 -5.85 -6.30
CA TYR A 169 6.64 -5.95 -4.87
C TYR A 169 5.46 -5.37 -4.10
N ILE A 170 5.29 -5.83 -2.87
CA ILE A 170 4.58 -5.10 -1.82
C ILE A 170 5.64 -4.38 -0.99
N GLU A 171 5.43 -3.10 -0.69
CA GLU A 171 6.15 -2.44 0.39
C GLU A 171 5.25 -2.21 1.60
N LEU A 172 5.88 -2.20 2.77
CA LEU A 172 5.37 -1.60 3.98
C LEU A 172 6.40 -0.59 4.46
N ASN A 173 5.98 0.66 4.63
CA ASN A 173 6.77 1.69 5.28
C ASN A 173 6.04 2.12 6.56
N TYR A 174 6.73 2.07 7.69
CA TYR A 174 6.22 2.56 8.96
C TYR A 174 7.20 3.57 9.53
N ASP A 175 6.72 4.79 9.69
CA ASP A 175 7.43 5.89 10.33
C ASP A 175 6.66 6.31 11.58
N ARG A 176 7.37 6.57 12.67
CA ARG A 176 6.81 6.86 14.00
C ARG A 176 7.53 8.05 14.63
#